data_AF-A0A9X4PCZ8-F1
#
_entry.id   AF-A0A9X4PCZ8-F1
#
_cell.length_a   1.000
_cell.length_b   1.000
_cell.length_c   1.000
_cell.angle_alpha   90.00
_cell.angle_beta   90.00
_cell.angle_gamma   90.00
#
_symmetry.space_group_name_H-M   'P 1'
#
loop_
_entity.id
_entity.type
_entity.pdbx_description
1 polymer ?
#
loop_
_entity_poly.entity_id
_entity_poly.type
_entity_poly.pdbx_seq_one_letter_code
_entity_poly.pdbx_strand_id
1 'polypeptide(L)'
;MKYWLLPFIALGSLSACSSDNQEKQQANDPFVEKEIPTFSPLNSGGVNLPQPDPRFNIPAEHIPTSGLQVDIRPPVNPLPIIHDSIAQFDGERASIVYPADKQAVYNLQQVARLLNEQGIAYQQENGKIITDWTSTGRADEVGNVQLRYQIEQLGNQQASALAISILQAKRDNVIFTPTVVDKQRYAAGRLNQLVGELNIAYQQQQQQLATSSNIPLNSTIATDRNGRQALIAQAGFNATWQKLAQILPSLGFSIEEENIGRGYRELKYRALDELEWRRFGVARPDLAKGEYKLQIAVVGNNTAIVFTDEDDQPLDQQQAEAVYQALQRLLAN
;
A
#
# COMPACT_ATOMS: atom_id res chain seq x y z
N MET A 1 -24.82 -12.62 -53.85
CA MET A 1 -24.20 -13.50 -52.82
C MET A 1 -22.79 -12.98 -52.51
N LYS A 2 -22.64 -11.93 -51.69
CA LYS A 2 -21.30 -11.35 -51.40
C LYS A 2 -21.22 -10.53 -50.10
N TYR A 3 -22.03 -10.85 -49.09
CA TYR A 3 -22.07 -10.09 -47.83
C TYR A 3 -21.92 -10.95 -46.57
N TRP A 4 -21.49 -12.21 -46.70
CA TRP A 4 -21.38 -13.16 -45.57
C TRP A 4 -19.96 -13.67 -45.28
N LEU A 5 -18.93 -13.10 -45.92
CA LEU A 5 -17.53 -13.52 -45.72
C LEU A 5 -16.77 -12.65 -44.72
N LEU A 6 -17.22 -11.42 -44.44
CA LEU A 6 -16.58 -10.51 -43.48
C LEU A 6 -16.79 -10.88 -41.99
N PRO A 7 -17.91 -11.46 -41.52
CA PRO A 7 -18.05 -11.79 -40.09
C PRO A 7 -17.25 -13.02 -39.66
N PHE A 8 -16.86 -13.91 -40.60
CA PHE A 8 -16.09 -15.11 -40.28
C PHE A 8 -14.60 -14.84 -40.04
N ILE A 9 -14.01 -13.82 -40.69
CA ILE A 9 -12.60 -13.47 -40.49
C ILE A 9 -12.39 -12.75 -39.14
N ALA A 10 -13.39 -12.00 -38.66
CA ALA A 10 -13.36 -11.35 -37.35
C ALA A 10 -13.57 -12.32 -36.17
N LEU A 11 -14.21 -13.49 -36.39
CA LEU A 11 -14.34 -14.52 -35.36
C LEU A 11 -13.07 -15.37 -35.18
N GLY A 12 -12.23 -15.50 -36.22
CA GLY A 12 -11.01 -16.33 -36.17
C GLY A 12 -9.82 -15.70 -35.44
N SER A 13 -9.83 -14.38 -35.22
CA SER A 13 -8.73 -13.66 -34.56
C SER A 13 -8.83 -13.63 -33.03
N LEU A 14 -9.93 -14.11 -32.44
CA LEU A 14 -10.13 -14.14 -30.98
C LEU A 14 -9.62 -15.43 -30.30
N SER A 15 -9.35 -16.49 -31.06
CA SER A 15 -8.88 -17.79 -30.53
C SER A 15 -7.36 -17.86 -30.29
N ALA A 16 -6.59 -16.84 -30.68
CA ALA A 16 -5.12 -16.87 -30.60
C ALA A 16 -4.53 -16.67 -29.18
N CYS A 17 -5.37 -16.39 -28.17
CA CYS A 17 -4.94 -16.26 -26.77
C CYS A 17 -5.48 -17.38 -25.86
N SER A 18 -6.17 -18.39 -26.42
CA SER A 18 -6.69 -19.52 -25.65
C SER A 18 -5.62 -20.60 -25.47
N SER A 19 -4.53 -20.30 -24.76
CA SER A 19 -3.63 -21.35 -24.28
C SER A 19 -4.24 -22.03 -23.06
N ASP A 20 -4.19 -23.35 -23.04
CA ASP A 20 -4.61 -24.13 -21.87
C ASP A 20 -3.70 -23.77 -20.69
N ASN A 21 -4.28 -23.60 -19.51
CA ASN A 21 -3.51 -23.34 -18.31
C ASN A 21 -2.60 -24.51 -17.94
N GLN A 22 -2.93 -25.72 -18.39
CA GLN A 22 -2.06 -26.88 -18.22
C GLN A 22 -0.69 -26.68 -18.90
N GLU A 23 -0.65 -26.09 -20.10
CA GLU A 23 0.60 -25.81 -20.82
C GLU A 23 1.47 -24.78 -20.10
N LYS A 24 0.87 -23.88 -19.32
CA LYS A 24 1.60 -22.87 -18.53
C LYS A 24 2.29 -23.46 -17.30
N GLN A 25 1.90 -24.67 -16.89
CA GLN A 25 2.43 -25.35 -15.71
C GLN A 25 3.46 -26.42 -16.06
N GLN A 26 3.54 -26.85 -17.33
CA GLN A 26 4.33 -28.01 -17.75
C GLN A 26 5.57 -27.59 -18.54
N ALA A 27 6.64 -28.38 -18.43
CA ALA A 27 7.80 -28.21 -19.28
C ALA A 27 7.44 -28.49 -20.75
N ASN A 28 7.86 -27.59 -21.65
CA ASN A 28 7.74 -27.78 -23.09
C ASN A 28 8.86 -28.71 -23.59
N ASP A 29 8.89 -29.93 -23.06
CA ASP A 29 9.96 -30.89 -23.29
C ASP A 29 9.46 -32.13 -24.05
N PRO A 30 9.98 -32.42 -25.26
CA PRO A 30 9.62 -33.62 -26.03
C PRO A 30 10.15 -34.94 -25.43
N PHE A 31 10.93 -34.91 -24.35
CA PHE A 31 11.48 -36.09 -23.68
C PHE A 31 10.58 -36.67 -22.57
N VAL A 32 9.47 -35.99 -22.23
CA VAL A 32 8.60 -36.40 -21.11
C VAL A 32 7.86 -37.73 -21.36
N GLU A 33 7.72 -38.14 -22.61
CA GLU A 33 7.02 -39.38 -23.00
C GLU A 33 7.96 -40.52 -23.47
N LYS A 34 9.29 -40.33 -23.41
CA LYS A 34 10.23 -41.37 -23.87
C LYS A 34 10.60 -42.34 -22.76
N GLU A 35 10.71 -43.63 -23.10
CA GLU A 35 11.27 -44.65 -22.21
C GLU A 35 12.67 -44.23 -21.74
N ILE A 36 12.82 -44.04 -20.43
CA ILE A 36 14.11 -43.72 -19.82
C ILE A 36 14.94 -45.00 -19.85
N PRO A 37 16.13 -45.01 -20.50
CA PRO A 37 16.96 -46.19 -20.53
C PRO A 37 17.47 -46.51 -19.12
N THR A 38 17.37 -47.78 -18.72
CA THR A 38 17.98 -48.25 -17.47
C THR A 38 19.47 -48.52 -17.69
N PHE A 39 20.31 -47.87 -16.90
CA PHE A 39 21.76 -48.12 -16.93
C PHE A 39 22.10 -49.35 -16.08
N SER A 40 22.79 -50.32 -16.67
CA SER A 40 23.36 -51.47 -15.97
C SER A 40 24.89 -51.40 -16.01
N PRO A 41 25.59 -51.80 -14.94
CA PRO A 41 27.04 -51.85 -14.96
C PRO A 41 27.53 -52.84 -16.02
N LEU A 42 28.64 -52.51 -16.68
CA LEU A 42 29.29 -53.38 -17.66
C LEU A 42 29.77 -54.67 -16.99
N ASN A 43 29.41 -55.82 -17.55
CA ASN A 43 29.94 -57.11 -17.10
C ASN A 43 31.41 -57.24 -17.53
N SER A 44 32.30 -57.41 -16.56
CA SER A 44 33.74 -57.39 -16.79
C SER A 44 34.29 -58.69 -17.35
N GLY A 45 33.57 -59.82 -17.26
CA GLY A 45 34.02 -61.10 -17.84
C GLY A 45 35.43 -61.54 -17.42
N GLY A 46 35.96 -61.04 -16.31
CA GLY A 46 37.33 -61.30 -15.85
C GLY A 46 38.41 -60.32 -16.32
N VAL A 47 38.06 -59.27 -17.08
CA VAL A 47 38.99 -58.17 -17.43
C VAL A 47 38.83 -56.96 -16.51
N ASN A 48 39.92 -56.22 -16.28
CA ASN A 48 39.85 -54.98 -15.51
C ASN A 48 39.25 -53.87 -16.38
N LEU A 49 38.06 -53.40 -16.00
CA LEU A 49 37.43 -52.25 -16.64
C LEU A 49 38.10 -50.95 -16.21
N PRO A 50 38.20 -49.95 -17.11
CA PRO A 50 38.65 -48.62 -16.72
C PRO A 50 37.68 -48.02 -15.69
N GLN A 51 38.21 -47.22 -14.77
CA GLN A 51 37.39 -46.51 -13.80
C GLN A 51 36.44 -45.55 -14.54
N PRO A 52 35.14 -45.56 -14.21
CA PRO A 52 34.21 -44.60 -14.79
C PRO A 52 34.62 -43.18 -14.38
N ASP A 53 34.51 -42.24 -15.30
CA ASP A 53 34.80 -40.84 -15.03
C ASP A 53 33.78 -40.29 -14.02
N PRO A 54 34.23 -39.82 -12.85
CA PRO A 54 33.34 -39.38 -11.78
C PRO A 54 32.44 -38.20 -12.18
N ARG A 55 32.78 -37.45 -13.24
CA ARG A 55 31.96 -36.35 -13.77
C ARG A 55 30.62 -36.81 -14.34
N PHE A 56 30.51 -38.08 -14.76
CA PHE A 56 29.28 -38.67 -15.31
C PHE A 56 28.60 -39.64 -14.33
N ASN A 57 29.06 -39.68 -13.07
CA ASN A 57 28.41 -40.48 -12.05
C ASN A 57 27.12 -39.79 -11.61
N ILE A 58 25.98 -40.40 -11.92
CA ILE A 58 24.66 -39.88 -11.54
C ILE A 58 24.31 -40.49 -10.17
N PRO A 59 24.16 -39.68 -9.11
CA PRO A 59 23.76 -40.20 -7.81
C PRO A 59 22.33 -40.75 -7.90
N ALA A 60 22.11 -41.90 -7.27
CA ALA A 60 20.77 -42.45 -7.14
C ALA A 60 19.98 -41.63 -6.11
N GLU A 61 19.16 -40.70 -6.59
CA GLU A 61 18.21 -39.94 -5.77
C GLU A 61 16.78 -40.39 -6.03
N HIS A 62 15.96 -40.44 -4.97
CA HIS A 62 14.54 -40.68 -5.12
C HIS A 62 13.83 -39.38 -5.52
N ILE A 63 13.36 -39.31 -6.76
CA ILE A 63 12.61 -38.15 -7.27
C ILE A 63 11.10 -38.50 -7.17
N PRO A 64 10.33 -37.83 -6.29
CA PRO A 64 8.94 -38.20 -6.02
C PRO A 64 7.97 -37.83 -7.15
N THR A 65 8.31 -36.85 -7.98
CA THR A 65 7.46 -36.35 -9.08
C THR A 65 8.33 -36.02 -10.29
N SER A 66 7.93 -36.46 -11.48
CA SER A 66 8.68 -36.24 -12.73
C SER A 66 7.76 -35.93 -13.92
N GLY A 67 8.33 -35.36 -14.99
CA GLY A 67 7.61 -35.12 -16.24
C GLY A 67 6.51 -34.06 -16.12
N LEU A 68 5.37 -34.28 -16.80
CA LEU A 68 4.24 -33.34 -16.87
C LEU A 68 3.56 -33.06 -15.52
N GLN A 69 3.91 -33.81 -14.46
CA GLN A 69 3.40 -33.60 -13.12
C GLN A 69 4.19 -32.53 -12.35
N VAL A 70 5.35 -32.09 -12.86
CA VAL A 70 6.16 -31.05 -12.25
C VAL A 70 5.63 -29.69 -12.70
N ASP A 71 5.10 -28.92 -11.74
CA ASP A 71 4.68 -27.54 -11.95
C ASP A 71 5.91 -26.61 -12.04
N ILE A 72 6.22 -26.14 -13.24
CA ILE A 72 7.41 -25.31 -13.53
C ILE A 72 7.16 -23.80 -13.41
N ARG A 73 5.99 -23.38 -12.91
CA ARG A 73 5.70 -21.94 -12.74
C ARG A 73 6.72 -21.29 -11.81
N PRO A 74 7.07 -20.01 -12.06
CA PRO A 74 8.01 -19.30 -11.21
C PRO A 74 7.51 -19.30 -9.74
N PRO A 75 8.38 -19.63 -8.78
CA PRO A 75 8.03 -19.54 -7.37
C PRO A 75 7.59 -18.11 -7.02
N VAL A 76 6.47 -17.98 -6.31
CA VAL A 76 5.98 -16.68 -5.85
C VAL A 76 6.60 -16.37 -4.50
N ASN A 77 7.29 -15.23 -4.41
CA ASN A 77 7.89 -14.77 -3.16
C ASN A 77 7.07 -13.62 -2.55
N PRO A 78 7.00 -13.54 -1.21
CA PRO A 78 6.49 -12.37 -0.51
C PRO A 78 7.28 -11.11 -0.91
N LEU A 79 6.57 -10.01 -1.19
CA LEU A 79 7.17 -8.77 -1.68
C LEU A 79 7.29 -7.73 -0.54
N PRO A 80 8.49 -7.21 -0.25
CA PRO A 80 8.70 -6.18 0.77
C PRO A 80 8.38 -4.78 0.23
N ILE A 81 7.11 -4.53 -0.13
CA ILE A 81 6.69 -3.25 -0.74
C ILE A 81 6.48 -2.11 0.27
N ILE A 82 6.46 -2.43 1.57
CA ILE A 82 6.38 -1.43 2.64
C ILE A 82 7.79 -0.91 2.90
N HIS A 83 7.95 0.40 3.09
CA HIS A 83 9.25 0.97 3.45
C HIS A 83 9.81 0.33 4.72
N ASP A 84 11.10 -0.01 4.71
CA ASP A 84 11.82 -0.73 5.78
C ASP A 84 11.19 -2.06 6.19
N SER A 85 10.52 -2.74 5.26
CA SER A 85 9.96 -4.06 5.51
C SER A 85 10.83 -5.20 5.03
N ILE A 86 10.64 -6.36 5.66
CA ILE A 86 11.25 -7.63 5.28
C ILE A 86 10.13 -8.63 5.05
N ALA A 87 10.14 -9.29 3.89
CA ALA A 87 9.14 -10.29 3.54
C ALA A 87 9.81 -11.64 3.28
N GLN A 88 9.21 -12.72 3.78
CA GLN A 88 9.77 -14.07 3.69
C GLN A 88 8.69 -15.15 3.74
N PHE A 89 9.04 -16.35 3.27
CA PHE A 89 8.26 -17.57 3.43
C PHE A 89 9.05 -18.57 4.27
N ASP A 90 8.47 -19.06 5.38
CA ASP A 90 9.17 -19.93 6.36
C ASP A 90 9.00 -21.44 6.10
N GLY A 91 8.39 -21.82 4.97
CA GLY A 91 8.00 -23.20 4.66
C GLY A 91 6.50 -23.47 4.88
N GLU A 92 5.84 -22.66 5.70
CA GLU A 92 4.41 -22.78 5.99
C GLU A 92 3.64 -21.48 5.76
N ARG A 93 4.25 -20.34 6.11
CA ARG A 93 3.60 -19.03 6.17
C ARG A 93 4.38 -18.02 5.35
N ALA A 94 3.64 -17.21 4.61
CA ALA A 94 4.17 -15.99 4.01
C ALA A 94 4.01 -14.85 5.02
N SER A 95 5.07 -14.10 5.30
CA SER A 95 5.04 -12.99 6.25
C SER A 95 5.71 -11.75 5.71
N ILE A 96 5.23 -10.58 6.13
CA ILE A 96 5.89 -9.29 5.98
C ILE A 96 6.00 -8.63 7.35
N VAL A 97 7.22 -8.27 7.74
CA VAL A 97 7.54 -7.54 8.97
C VAL A 97 7.83 -6.10 8.60
N TYR A 98 7.25 -5.14 9.31
CA TYR A 98 7.35 -3.71 9.06
C TYR A 98 7.44 -2.92 10.37
N PRO A 99 7.96 -1.68 10.35
CA PRO A 99 8.05 -0.85 11.54
C PRO A 99 6.67 -0.54 12.17
N ALA A 100 6.62 -0.38 13.50
CA ALA A 100 5.37 -0.23 14.24
C ALA A 100 4.55 1.02 13.83
N ASP A 101 5.18 2.08 13.36
CA ASP A 101 4.49 3.29 12.86
C ASP A 101 3.61 3.02 11.63
N LYS A 102 3.90 1.96 10.86
CA LYS A 102 3.10 1.55 9.69
C LYS A 102 1.86 0.73 10.08
N GLN A 103 1.71 0.32 11.35
CA GLN A 103 0.62 -0.52 11.81
C GLN A 103 -0.77 0.12 11.62
N ALA A 104 -0.86 1.45 11.59
CA ALA A 104 -2.13 2.14 11.32
C ALA A 104 -2.73 1.79 9.95
N VAL A 105 -1.88 1.45 8.97
CA VAL A 105 -2.28 1.08 7.60
C VAL A 105 -2.34 -0.43 7.44
N TYR A 106 -1.30 -1.13 7.89
CA TYR A 106 -1.19 -2.58 7.74
C TYR A 106 -1.61 -3.26 9.04
N ASN A 107 -2.91 -3.52 9.17
CA ASN A 107 -3.49 -4.21 10.33
C ASN A 107 -4.70 -5.06 9.92
N LEU A 108 -5.15 -5.92 10.83
CA LEU A 108 -6.27 -6.82 10.57
C LEU A 108 -7.59 -6.11 10.31
N GLN A 109 -7.83 -4.91 10.84
CA GLN A 109 -9.08 -4.18 10.55
C GLN A 109 -9.11 -3.75 9.09
N GLN A 110 -7.99 -3.30 8.54
CA GLN A 110 -7.88 -2.95 7.12
C GLN A 110 -7.94 -4.19 6.22
N VAL A 111 -7.34 -5.31 6.64
CA VAL A 111 -7.50 -6.59 5.94
C VAL A 111 -8.96 -7.03 5.93
N ALA A 112 -9.65 -6.98 7.08
CA ALA A 112 -11.06 -7.31 7.22
C ALA A 112 -11.96 -6.44 6.30
N ARG A 113 -11.64 -5.14 6.16
CA ARG A 113 -12.29 -4.25 5.20
C ARG A 113 -12.10 -4.74 3.76
N LEU A 114 -10.87 -5.05 3.34
CA LEU A 114 -10.61 -5.57 2.00
C LEU A 114 -11.33 -6.89 1.73
N LEU A 115 -11.38 -7.79 2.70
CA LEU A 115 -12.12 -9.05 2.57
C LEU A 115 -13.62 -8.81 2.33
N ASN A 116 -14.22 -7.87 3.05
CA ASN A 116 -15.62 -7.48 2.83
C ASN A 116 -15.83 -6.88 1.44
N GLU A 117 -14.93 -6.02 0.96
CA GLU A 117 -14.96 -5.43 -0.39
C GLU A 117 -14.85 -6.50 -1.49
N GLN A 118 -14.08 -7.56 -1.24
CA GLN A 118 -13.95 -8.72 -2.11
C GLN A 118 -15.13 -9.70 -2.00
N GLY A 119 -16.10 -9.46 -1.10
CA GLY A 119 -17.23 -10.37 -0.86
C GLY A 119 -16.83 -11.69 -0.21
N ILE A 120 -15.71 -11.72 0.52
CA ILE A 120 -15.20 -12.92 1.19
C ILE A 120 -15.64 -12.92 2.65
N ALA A 121 -16.46 -13.90 3.03
CA ALA A 121 -16.81 -14.12 4.42
C ALA A 121 -15.59 -14.55 5.25
N TYR A 122 -15.53 -14.11 6.51
CA TYR A 122 -14.47 -14.49 7.44
C TYR A 122 -14.97 -14.51 8.89
N GLN A 123 -14.21 -15.20 9.74
CA GLN A 123 -14.31 -15.16 11.20
C GLN A 123 -13.08 -14.48 11.77
N GLN A 124 -13.25 -13.63 12.77
CA GLN A 124 -12.15 -12.91 13.41
C GLN A 124 -12.15 -13.21 14.91
N GLU A 125 -11.06 -13.78 15.40
CA GLU A 125 -10.86 -14.14 16.81
C GLU A 125 -9.40 -13.93 17.21
N ASN A 126 -9.15 -13.37 18.40
CA ASN A 126 -7.82 -13.33 19.05
C ASN A 126 -6.65 -12.87 18.16
N GLY A 127 -6.82 -11.79 17.40
CA GLY A 127 -5.74 -11.26 16.53
C GLY A 127 -5.48 -12.12 15.28
N LYS A 128 -6.49 -12.86 14.83
CA LYS A 128 -6.46 -13.70 13.63
C LYS A 128 -7.75 -13.55 12.84
N ILE A 129 -7.65 -13.70 11.53
CA ILE A 129 -8.78 -13.79 10.60
C ILE A 129 -8.70 -15.13 9.88
N ILE A 130 -9.79 -15.89 9.91
CA ILE A 130 -9.97 -17.12 9.16
C ILE A 130 -10.97 -16.87 8.05
N THR A 131 -10.54 -17.01 6.80
CA THR A 131 -11.44 -16.82 5.65
C THR A 131 -12.30 -18.05 5.40
N ASP A 132 -13.45 -17.84 4.79
CA ASP A 132 -14.16 -18.92 4.08
C ASP A 132 -13.42 -19.24 2.75
N TRP A 133 -13.93 -20.22 2.02
CA TRP A 133 -13.43 -20.62 0.72
C TRP A 133 -13.40 -19.44 -0.25
N THR A 134 -12.21 -19.07 -0.69
CA THR A 134 -12.02 -18.01 -1.67
C THR A 134 -11.18 -18.50 -2.85
N SER A 135 -11.45 -17.95 -4.03
CA SER A 135 -10.65 -18.21 -5.22
C SER A 135 -9.24 -17.62 -5.05
N THR A 136 -8.26 -18.26 -5.70
CA THR A 136 -6.88 -17.74 -5.73
C THR A 136 -6.76 -16.45 -6.54
N GLY A 137 -7.73 -16.14 -7.42
CA GLY A 137 -7.69 -15.02 -8.34
C GLY A 137 -6.64 -15.17 -9.46
N ARG A 138 -5.99 -16.33 -9.55
CA ARG A 138 -4.93 -16.61 -10.51
C ARG A 138 -5.50 -17.09 -11.83
N ALA A 139 -5.01 -16.53 -12.94
CA ALA A 139 -5.45 -16.86 -14.29
C ALA A 139 -4.74 -18.09 -14.89
N ASP A 140 -3.71 -18.60 -14.23
CA ASP A 140 -2.85 -19.71 -14.66
C ASP A 140 -3.12 -21.01 -13.88
N GLU A 141 -4.23 -21.09 -13.15
CA GLU A 141 -4.64 -22.30 -12.44
C GLU A 141 -5.40 -23.27 -13.35
N VAL A 142 -5.19 -24.56 -13.12
CA VAL A 142 -5.98 -25.64 -13.73
C VAL A 142 -7.10 -26.00 -12.77
N GLY A 143 -8.34 -25.90 -13.25
CA GLY A 143 -9.55 -26.09 -12.44
C GLY A 143 -9.82 -24.93 -11.48
N ASN A 144 -10.90 -25.04 -10.73
CA ASN A 144 -11.28 -24.04 -9.73
C ASN A 144 -10.61 -24.33 -8.39
N VAL A 145 -9.42 -23.75 -8.17
CA VAL A 145 -8.71 -23.84 -6.90
C VAL A 145 -9.28 -22.80 -5.92
N GLN A 146 -9.71 -23.28 -4.75
CA GLN A 146 -10.19 -22.44 -3.66
C GLN A 146 -9.46 -22.78 -2.37
N LEU A 147 -9.24 -21.77 -1.54
CA LEU A 147 -8.43 -21.86 -0.33
C LEU A 147 -9.15 -21.20 0.85
N ARG A 148 -8.87 -21.72 2.05
CA ARG A 148 -9.17 -21.05 3.31
C ARG A 148 -7.86 -20.59 3.93
N TYR A 149 -7.75 -19.30 4.21
CA TYR A 149 -6.55 -18.70 4.76
C TYR A 149 -6.72 -18.40 6.25
N GLN A 150 -5.61 -18.50 6.99
CA GLN A 150 -5.47 -17.88 8.30
C GLN A 150 -4.50 -16.72 8.18
N ILE A 151 -4.98 -15.53 8.52
CA ILE A 151 -4.23 -14.27 8.49
C ILE A 151 -4.04 -13.81 9.92
N GLU A 152 -2.80 -13.61 10.33
CA GLU A 152 -2.43 -13.25 11.69
C GLU A 152 -1.67 -11.93 11.69
N GLN A 153 -1.89 -11.14 12.73
CA GLN A 153 -1.05 -9.98 13.01
C GLN A 153 -0.23 -10.27 14.26
N LEU A 154 1.08 -10.17 14.12
CA LEU A 154 2.07 -10.35 15.18
C LEU A 154 2.82 -9.04 15.37
N GLY A 155 3.39 -8.79 16.55
CA GLY A 155 4.18 -7.58 16.73
C GLY A 155 4.51 -7.27 18.18
N ASN A 156 5.35 -6.26 18.34
CA ASN A 156 5.74 -5.65 19.61
C ASN A 156 5.78 -4.12 19.44
N GLN A 157 6.41 -3.41 20.38
CA GLN A 157 6.50 -1.95 20.33
C GLN A 157 7.39 -1.39 19.19
N GLN A 158 8.24 -2.23 18.57
CA GLN A 158 9.20 -1.80 17.55
C GLN A 158 8.76 -2.19 16.13
N ALA A 159 8.19 -3.38 15.98
CA ALA A 159 7.79 -3.91 14.68
C ALA A 159 6.48 -4.68 14.77
N SER A 160 5.75 -4.68 13.65
CA SER A 160 4.55 -5.46 13.42
C SER A 160 4.74 -6.35 12.21
N ALA A 161 3.94 -7.40 12.10
CA ALA A 161 3.97 -8.33 10.99
C ALA A 161 2.58 -8.81 10.62
N LEU A 162 2.35 -9.01 9.32
CA LEU A 162 1.22 -9.77 8.80
C LEU A 162 1.73 -11.10 8.29
N ALA A 163 1.11 -12.18 8.71
CA ALA A 163 1.43 -13.54 8.28
C ALA A 163 0.19 -14.23 7.71
N ILE A 164 0.36 -14.98 6.62
CA ILE A 164 -0.69 -15.74 5.96
C ILE A 164 -0.27 -17.20 5.84
N SER A 165 -1.19 -18.09 6.18
CA SER A 165 -1.07 -19.53 6.04
C SER A 165 -2.32 -20.12 5.38
N ILE A 166 -2.19 -21.33 4.84
CA ILE A 166 -3.31 -22.05 4.21
C ILE A 166 -3.82 -23.10 5.19
N LEU A 167 -5.09 -23.01 5.56
CA LEU A 167 -5.74 -24.00 6.41
C LEU A 167 -6.25 -25.19 5.60
N GLN A 168 -6.90 -24.91 4.46
CA GLN A 168 -7.53 -25.93 3.62
C GLN A 168 -7.46 -25.52 2.15
N ALA A 169 -7.35 -26.51 1.28
CA ALA A 169 -7.38 -26.33 -0.16
C ALA A 169 -8.35 -27.32 -0.81
N LYS A 170 -9.04 -26.85 -1.85
CA LYS A 170 -9.84 -27.71 -2.71
C LYS A 170 -9.70 -27.29 -4.17
N ARG A 171 -9.82 -28.27 -5.07
CA ARG A 171 -9.88 -28.07 -6.52
C ARG A 171 -11.15 -28.74 -7.01
N ASP A 172 -11.99 -28.00 -7.72
CA ASP A 172 -13.25 -28.53 -8.28
C ASP A 172 -14.10 -29.27 -7.22
N ASN A 173 -14.20 -28.68 -6.03
CA ASN A 173 -14.86 -29.22 -4.83
C ASN A 173 -14.22 -30.47 -4.19
N VAL A 174 -13.07 -30.91 -4.65
CA VAL A 174 -12.29 -32.00 -4.04
C VAL A 174 -11.19 -31.42 -3.16
N ILE A 175 -11.21 -31.76 -1.87
CA ILE A 175 -10.19 -31.33 -0.89
C ILE A 175 -8.87 -32.04 -1.19
N PHE A 176 -7.76 -31.31 -1.17
CA PHE A 176 -6.42 -31.86 -1.30
C PHE A 176 -5.45 -31.23 -0.28
N THR A 177 -4.31 -31.89 -0.07
CA THR A 177 -3.24 -31.35 0.79
C THR A 177 -2.24 -30.59 -0.07
N PRO A 178 -2.06 -29.27 0.13
CA PRO A 178 -1.09 -28.48 -0.62
C PRO A 178 0.35 -28.92 -0.35
N THR A 179 1.16 -28.97 -1.40
CA THR A 179 2.62 -29.13 -1.27
C THR A 179 3.26 -27.86 -0.69
N VAL A 180 4.53 -27.90 -0.29
CA VAL A 180 5.26 -26.70 0.18
C VAL A 180 5.31 -25.61 -0.91
N VAL A 181 5.45 -26.01 -2.18
CA VAL A 181 5.44 -25.09 -3.32
C VAL A 181 4.06 -24.44 -3.48
N ASP A 182 2.98 -25.20 -3.32
CA ASP A 182 1.61 -24.66 -3.32
C ASP A 182 1.39 -23.67 -2.17
N LYS A 183 1.85 -24.04 -0.96
CA LYS A 183 1.78 -23.16 0.22
C LYS A 183 2.49 -21.85 -0.02
N GLN A 184 3.73 -21.91 -0.52
CA GLN A 184 4.50 -20.73 -0.88
C GLN A 184 3.75 -19.89 -1.90
N ARG A 185 3.30 -20.50 -3.00
CA ARG A 185 2.62 -19.81 -4.10
C ARG A 185 1.39 -19.04 -3.63
N TYR A 186 0.48 -19.74 -2.95
CA TYR A 186 -0.81 -19.16 -2.62
C TYR A 186 -0.76 -18.26 -1.38
N ALA A 187 0.05 -18.59 -0.37
CA ALA A 187 0.23 -17.71 0.79
C ALA A 187 0.94 -16.42 0.40
N ALA A 188 2.03 -16.50 -0.37
CA ALA A 188 2.76 -15.31 -0.85
C ALA A 188 1.90 -14.48 -1.80
N GLY A 189 1.20 -15.13 -2.74
CA GLY A 189 0.28 -14.45 -3.65
C GLY A 189 -0.81 -13.68 -2.90
N ARG A 190 -1.43 -14.31 -1.90
CA ARG A 190 -2.47 -13.67 -1.09
C ARG A 190 -1.92 -12.51 -0.25
N LEU A 191 -0.72 -12.66 0.31
CA LEU A 191 -0.06 -11.61 1.07
C LEU A 191 0.24 -10.40 0.18
N ASN A 192 0.84 -10.66 -0.99
CA ASN A 192 1.18 -9.62 -1.95
C ASN A 192 -0.05 -8.86 -2.43
N GLN A 193 -1.16 -9.57 -2.68
CA GLN A 193 -2.43 -8.95 -3.05
C GLN A 193 -2.93 -8.01 -1.96
N LEU A 194 -3.08 -8.51 -0.73
CA LEU A 194 -3.63 -7.72 0.37
C LEU A 194 -2.74 -6.51 0.70
N VAL A 195 -1.43 -6.71 0.83
CA VAL A 195 -0.49 -5.61 1.13
C VAL A 195 -0.46 -4.61 -0.03
N GLY A 196 -0.53 -5.10 -1.28
CA GLY A 196 -0.62 -4.25 -2.47
C GLY A 196 -1.85 -3.36 -2.48
N GLU A 197 -3.04 -3.94 -2.25
CA GLU A 197 -4.31 -3.21 -2.16
C GLU A 197 -4.29 -2.18 -1.02
N LEU A 198 -3.77 -2.55 0.17
CA LEU A 198 -3.59 -1.63 1.29
C LEU A 198 -2.64 -0.47 0.94
N ASN A 199 -1.54 -0.77 0.28
CA ASN A 199 -0.56 0.23 -0.13
C ASN A 199 -1.14 1.21 -1.14
N ILE A 200 -1.90 0.73 -2.13
CA ILE A 200 -2.58 1.58 -3.12
C ILE A 200 -3.57 2.50 -2.42
N ALA A 201 -4.43 1.96 -1.53
CA ALA A 201 -5.40 2.75 -0.79
C ALA A 201 -4.72 3.85 0.06
N TYR A 202 -3.61 3.51 0.72
CA TYR A 202 -2.82 4.46 1.50
C TYR A 202 -2.20 5.57 0.65
N GLN A 203 -1.59 5.22 -0.49
CA GLN A 203 -1.01 6.20 -1.41
C GLN A 203 -2.07 7.13 -1.99
N GLN A 204 -3.25 6.61 -2.34
CA GLN A 204 -4.37 7.42 -2.81
C GLN A 204 -4.86 8.38 -1.73
N GLN A 205 -4.97 7.93 -0.48
CA GLN A 205 -5.34 8.80 0.65
C GLN A 205 -4.30 9.91 0.85
N GLN A 206 -3.01 9.59 0.81
CA GLN A 206 -1.94 10.59 0.92
C GLN A 206 -1.99 11.60 -0.24
N GLN A 207 -2.20 11.13 -1.47
CA GLN A 207 -2.34 12.00 -2.64
C GLN A 207 -3.56 12.89 -2.53
N GLN A 208 -4.70 12.40 -2.05
CA GLN A 208 -5.91 13.21 -1.83
C GLN A 208 -5.69 14.30 -0.77
N LEU A 209 -4.97 13.99 0.31
CA LEU A 209 -4.58 14.99 1.30
C LEU A 209 -3.63 16.03 0.69
N ALA A 210 -2.61 15.58 -0.05
CA ALA A 210 -1.67 16.47 -0.74
C ALA A 210 -2.36 17.35 -1.79
N THR A 211 -3.28 16.82 -2.60
CA THR A 211 -4.05 17.62 -3.57
C THR A 211 -5.02 18.56 -2.88
N SER A 212 -5.68 18.15 -1.79
CA SER A 212 -6.52 19.05 -0.97
C SER A 212 -5.71 20.22 -0.38
N SER A 213 -4.43 20.01 -0.08
CA SER A 213 -3.53 21.07 0.37
C SER A 213 -3.02 21.99 -0.75
N ASN A 214 -3.24 21.66 -2.03
CA ASN A 214 -2.85 22.49 -3.18
C ASN A 214 -4.03 23.19 -3.87
N ILE A 215 -5.26 23.02 -3.38
CA ILE A 215 -6.42 23.74 -3.91
C ILE A 215 -6.42 25.18 -3.35
N PRO A 216 -6.58 26.20 -4.21
CA PRO A 216 -6.86 27.57 -3.78
C PRO A 216 -8.04 27.63 -2.82
N LEU A 217 -7.80 28.16 -1.62
CA LEU A 217 -8.82 28.36 -0.60
C LEU A 217 -9.29 29.82 -0.63
N ASN A 218 -10.53 30.04 -1.04
CA ASN A 218 -11.18 31.33 -0.86
C ASN A 218 -11.26 31.65 0.63
N SER A 219 -10.89 32.86 1.01
CA SER A 219 -10.97 33.29 2.40
C SER A 219 -11.39 34.75 2.50
N THR A 220 -11.95 35.14 3.65
CA THR A 220 -12.36 36.50 3.95
C THR A 220 -11.99 36.88 5.37
N ILE A 221 -11.66 38.13 5.61
CA ILE A 221 -11.40 38.65 6.96
C ILE A 221 -12.74 39.03 7.57
N ALA A 222 -13.02 38.54 8.78
CA ALA A 222 -14.23 38.84 9.52
C ALA A 222 -13.89 39.30 10.94
N THR A 223 -14.76 40.12 11.52
CA THR A 223 -14.63 40.59 12.90
C THR A 223 -15.79 40.05 13.72
N ASP A 224 -15.50 39.49 14.89
CA ASP A 224 -16.53 39.04 15.84
C ASP A 224 -17.21 40.23 16.56
N ARG A 225 -18.26 39.94 17.34
CA ARG A 225 -19.00 40.96 18.10
C ARG A 225 -18.16 41.63 19.20
N ASN A 226 -17.01 41.06 19.53
CA ASN A 226 -16.08 41.57 20.54
C ASN A 226 -14.90 42.34 19.90
N GLY A 227 -14.94 42.59 18.58
CA GLY A 227 -13.91 43.32 17.86
C GLY A 227 -12.69 42.50 17.46
N ARG A 228 -12.70 41.16 17.67
CA ARG A 228 -11.57 40.30 17.31
C ARG A 228 -11.63 39.89 15.85
N GLN A 229 -10.54 40.09 15.13
CA GLN A 229 -10.42 39.71 13.73
C GLN A 229 -10.02 38.23 13.59
N ALA A 230 -10.64 37.55 12.63
CA ALA A 230 -10.33 36.20 12.22
C ALA A 230 -10.33 36.10 10.69
N LEU A 231 -9.48 35.22 10.16
CA LEU A 231 -9.54 34.84 8.75
C LEU A 231 -10.45 33.63 8.59
N ILE A 232 -11.50 33.77 7.80
CA ILE A 232 -12.49 32.72 7.53
C ILE A 232 -12.17 32.08 6.18
N ALA A 233 -11.68 30.85 6.19
CA ALA A 233 -11.45 30.05 5.00
C ALA A 233 -12.71 29.26 4.61
N GLN A 234 -13.11 29.33 3.34
CA GLN A 234 -14.22 28.57 2.76
C GLN A 234 -13.81 27.13 2.46
N ALA A 235 -13.33 26.42 3.48
CA ALA A 235 -12.87 25.06 3.39
C ALA A 235 -13.01 24.34 4.74
N GLY A 236 -13.03 23.01 4.68
CA GLY A 236 -13.02 22.17 5.87
C GLY A 236 -11.68 22.23 6.60
N PHE A 237 -11.74 21.93 7.90
CA PHE A 237 -10.62 22.02 8.83
C PHE A 237 -9.31 21.39 8.32
N ASN A 238 -9.36 20.14 7.83
CA ASN A 238 -8.16 19.42 7.40
C ASN A 238 -7.44 20.10 6.23
N ALA A 239 -8.20 20.62 5.26
CA ALA A 239 -7.63 21.31 4.10
C ALA A 239 -6.96 22.63 4.53
N THR A 240 -7.65 23.42 5.37
CA THR A 240 -7.10 24.66 5.94
C THR A 240 -5.86 24.37 6.80
N TRP A 241 -5.92 23.35 7.66
CA TRP A 241 -4.81 22.93 8.53
C TRP A 241 -3.54 22.64 7.73
N GLN A 242 -3.66 21.80 6.69
CA GLN A 242 -2.53 21.39 5.86
C GLN A 242 -2.00 22.54 5.00
N LYS A 243 -2.88 23.33 4.36
CA LYS A 243 -2.46 24.49 3.57
C LYS A 243 -1.70 25.51 4.43
N LEU A 244 -2.19 25.78 5.64
CA LEU A 244 -1.51 26.68 6.59
C LEU A 244 -0.10 26.19 6.96
N ALA A 245 0.09 24.88 7.14
CA ALA A 245 1.43 24.36 7.44
C ALA A 245 2.45 24.66 6.34
N GLN A 246 2.00 24.70 5.08
CA GLN A 246 2.86 24.96 3.93
C GLN A 246 3.19 26.46 3.77
N ILE A 247 2.21 27.34 4.04
CA ILE A 247 2.34 28.77 3.72
C ILE A 247 2.83 29.64 4.89
N LEU A 248 2.65 29.21 6.15
CA LEU A 248 3.11 29.95 7.33
C LEU A 248 4.62 30.26 7.30
N PRO A 249 5.52 29.33 6.88
CA PRO A 249 6.95 29.63 6.75
C PRO A 249 7.26 30.76 5.76
N SER A 250 6.46 30.93 4.71
CA SER A 250 6.63 32.03 3.73
C SER A 250 6.35 33.41 4.33
N LEU A 251 5.64 33.47 5.46
CA LEU A 251 5.38 34.70 6.21
C LEU A 251 6.34 34.88 7.41
N GLY A 252 7.32 34.00 7.57
CA GLY A 252 8.29 34.07 8.66
C GLY A 252 7.86 33.39 9.96
N PHE A 253 6.80 32.57 9.93
CA PHE A 253 6.37 31.74 11.06
C PHE A 253 6.90 30.30 10.91
N SER A 254 7.74 29.84 11.83
CA SER A 254 8.04 28.41 11.99
C SER A 254 7.04 27.76 12.95
N ILE A 255 6.68 26.50 12.70
CA ILE A 255 5.82 25.72 13.59
C ILE A 255 6.73 24.98 14.57
N GLU A 256 6.60 25.27 15.87
CA GLU A 256 7.39 24.64 16.94
C GLU A 256 6.62 23.44 17.52
N GLU A 257 5.32 23.61 17.77
CA GLU A 257 4.42 22.56 18.26
C GLU A 257 3.07 22.63 17.53
N GLU A 258 2.42 21.48 17.33
CA GLU A 258 1.04 21.44 16.84
C GLU A 258 0.20 20.33 17.46
N ASN A 259 -1.08 20.64 17.70
CA ASN A 259 -2.08 19.68 18.16
C ASN A 259 -3.32 19.77 17.27
N ILE A 260 -3.42 18.84 16.31
CA ILE A 260 -4.53 18.79 15.36
C ILE A 260 -5.89 18.61 16.04
N GLY A 261 -5.95 17.82 17.13
CA GLY A 261 -7.20 17.54 17.85
C GLY A 261 -7.76 18.76 18.58
N ARG A 262 -6.90 19.72 18.94
CA ARG A 262 -7.28 21.01 19.54
C ARG A 262 -7.31 22.16 18.53
N GLY A 263 -6.91 21.92 17.28
CA GLY A 263 -6.81 22.98 16.27
C GLY A 263 -5.79 24.05 16.63
N TYR A 264 -4.70 23.69 17.30
CA TYR A 264 -3.75 24.64 17.87
C TYR A 264 -2.34 24.46 17.29
N ARG A 265 -1.67 25.56 16.93
CA ARG A 265 -0.22 25.58 16.65
C ARG A 265 0.48 26.64 17.47
N GLU A 266 1.67 26.28 17.94
CA GLU A 266 2.64 27.20 18.49
C GLU A 266 3.64 27.58 17.40
N LEU A 267 3.79 28.88 17.20
CA LEU A 267 4.55 29.47 16.12
C LEU A 267 5.66 30.34 16.68
N LYS A 268 6.80 30.35 16.00
CA LYS A 268 7.88 31.27 16.28
C LYS A 268 8.06 32.22 15.09
N TYR A 269 7.93 33.51 15.37
CA TYR A 269 8.02 34.52 14.33
C TYR A 269 9.42 35.09 14.21
N ARG A 270 9.90 35.15 12.97
CA ARG A 270 11.09 35.90 12.57
C ARG A 270 10.68 36.94 11.53
N ALA A 271 10.96 38.20 11.83
CA ALA A 271 10.70 39.29 10.90
C ALA A 271 11.37 39.04 9.54
N LEU A 272 10.58 39.17 8.49
CA LEU A 272 11.01 39.16 7.09
C LEU A 272 11.34 40.59 6.62
N ASP A 273 12.05 40.69 5.50
CA ASP A 273 12.38 41.98 4.91
C ASP A 273 11.15 42.66 4.31
N GLU A 274 11.14 44.00 4.27
CA GLU A 274 10.03 44.77 3.66
C GLU A 274 9.78 44.40 2.19
N LEU A 275 10.84 43.99 1.48
CA LEU A 275 10.73 43.56 0.09
C LEU A 275 9.95 42.24 -0.04
N GLU A 276 10.06 41.34 0.94
CA GLU A 276 9.33 40.07 0.94
C GLU A 276 7.84 40.31 1.22
N TRP A 277 7.51 41.16 2.20
CA TRP A 277 6.12 41.53 2.48
C TRP A 277 5.44 42.25 1.31
N ARG A 278 6.18 43.08 0.57
CA ARG A 278 5.68 43.72 -0.66
C ARG A 278 5.28 42.72 -1.75
N ARG A 279 5.85 41.52 -1.79
CA ARG A 279 5.43 40.46 -2.75
C ARG A 279 4.02 39.95 -2.43
N PHE A 280 3.62 40.02 -1.17
CA PHE A 280 2.25 39.76 -0.74
C PHE A 280 1.35 40.99 -0.89
N GLY A 281 1.87 42.10 -1.42
CA GLY A 281 1.15 43.36 -1.66
C GLY A 281 0.49 43.96 -0.43
N VAL A 282 1.13 43.77 0.73
CA VAL A 282 0.79 44.37 2.02
C VAL A 282 2.05 45.01 2.61
N ALA A 283 1.88 46.00 3.48
CA ALA A 283 2.99 46.57 4.24
C ALA A 283 3.47 45.56 5.30
N ARG A 284 4.76 45.61 5.65
CA ARG A 284 5.30 44.76 6.71
C ARG A 284 4.60 45.12 8.04
N PRO A 285 4.00 44.16 8.77
CA PRO A 285 3.44 44.42 10.08
C PRO A 285 4.54 44.68 11.11
N ASP A 286 4.24 45.51 12.11
CA ASP A 286 5.11 45.75 13.26
C ASP A 286 4.93 44.64 14.30
N LEU A 287 5.28 43.41 13.91
CA LEU A 287 5.25 42.23 14.79
C LEU A 287 6.60 42.05 15.49
N ALA A 288 6.56 41.93 16.81
CA ALA A 288 7.75 41.62 17.60
C ALA A 288 8.24 40.19 17.27
N LYS A 289 9.56 40.00 17.25
CA LYS A 289 10.15 38.65 17.17
C LYS A 289 9.82 37.92 18.47
N GLY A 290 9.16 36.78 18.38
CA GLY A 290 8.69 36.05 19.57
C GLY A 290 7.82 34.86 19.22
N GLU A 291 7.16 34.32 20.24
CA GLU A 291 6.21 33.22 20.13
C GLU A 291 4.81 33.75 19.89
N TYR A 292 4.06 33.02 19.07
CA TYR A 292 2.70 33.34 18.67
C TYR A 292 1.90 32.05 18.62
N LYS A 293 0.60 32.16 18.82
CA LYS A 293 -0.31 31.02 18.82
C LYS A 293 -1.31 31.16 17.69
N LEU A 294 -1.62 30.04 17.07
CA LEU A 294 -2.59 29.95 15.99
C LEU A 294 -3.70 28.99 16.39
N GLN A 295 -4.91 29.50 16.49
CA GLN A 295 -6.11 28.73 16.77
C GLN A 295 -6.96 28.59 15.51
N ILE A 296 -7.37 27.36 15.23
CA ILE A 296 -8.15 26.97 14.06
C ILE A 296 -9.41 26.26 14.55
N ALA A 297 -10.58 26.77 14.16
CA ALA A 297 -11.87 26.27 14.61
C ALA A 297 -12.88 26.17 13.46
N VAL A 298 -13.78 25.18 13.53
CA VAL A 298 -14.85 25.02 12.54
C VAL A 298 -15.98 26.00 12.83
N VAL A 299 -16.42 26.75 11.82
CA VAL A 299 -17.54 27.69 11.88
C VAL A 299 -18.50 27.39 10.74
N GLY A 300 -19.54 26.59 11.03
CA GLY A 300 -20.46 26.08 10.02
C GLY A 300 -19.73 25.18 9.01
N ASN A 301 -19.75 25.55 7.73
CA ASN A 301 -19.00 24.85 6.67
C ASN A 301 -17.61 25.44 6.40
N ASN A 302 -17.22 26.46 7.16
CA ASN A 302 -15.97 27.20 6.99
C ASN A 302 -15.03 26.94 8.18
N THR A 303 -13.80 27.40 8.07
CA THR A 303 -12.81 27.33 9.15
C THR A 303 -12.35 28.74 9.52
N ALA A 304 -12.41 29.09 10.80
CA ALA A 304 -11.89 30.33 11.34
C ALA A 304 -10.45 30.14 11.83
N ILE A 305 -9.60 31.12 11.52
CA ILE A 305 -8.18 31.15 11.83
C ILE A 305 -7.92 32.41 12.65
N VAL A 306 -7.35 32.25 13.84
CA VAL A 306 -7.09 33.34 14.79
C VAL A 306 -5.66 33.29 15.27
N PHE A 307 -4.96 34.42 15.23
CA PHE A 307 -3.63 34.59 15.83
C PHE A 307 -3.74 35.31 17.18
N THR A 308 -2.95 34.84 18.13
CA THR A 308 -2.69 35.51 19.41
C THR A 308 -1.19 35.55 19.68
N ASP A 309 -0.77 36.44 20.58
CA ASP A 309 0.60 36.46 21.10
C ASP A 309 0.84 35.33 22.13
N GLU A 310 2.04 35.34 22.74
CA GLU A 310 2.45 34.39 23.79
C GLU A 310 1.48 34.38 24.99
N ASP A 311 0.92 35.54 25.33
CA ASP A 311 0.01 35.80 26.46
C ASP A 311 -1.49 35.57 26.13
N ASP A 312 -1.77 34.91 25.00
CA ASP A 312 -3.13 34.65 24.48
C ASP A 312 -3.94 35.93 24.18
N GLN A 313 -3.27 37.07 24.02
CA GLN A 313 -3.91 38.32 23.61
C GLN A 313 -4.04 38.39 22.09
N PRO A 314 -5.16 38.96 21.58
CA PRO A 314 -5.32 39.18 20.14
C PRO A 314 -4.26 40.17 19.64
N LEU A 315 -3.77 39.92 18.43
CA LEU A 315 -2.88 40.88 17.75
C LEU A 315 -3.57 42.24 17.57
N ASP A 316 -2.78 43.31 17.54
CA ASP A 316 -3.28 44.64 17.23
C ASP A 316 -3.96 44.64 15.86
N GLN A 317 -5.02 45.46 15.70
CA GLN A 317 -5.85 45.46 14.49
C GLN A 317 -5.03 45.63 13.20
N GLN A 318 -4.01 46.49 13.20
CA GLN A 318 -3.14 46.70 12.04
C GLN A 318 -2.21 45.51 11.76
N GLN A 319 -1.70 44.86 12.81
CA GLN A 319 -0.86 43.66 12.70
C GLN A 319 -1.68 42.49 12.17
N ALA A 320 -2.84 42.24 12.78
CA ALA A 320 -3.78 41.19 12.39
C ALA A 320 -4.21 41.36 10.93
N GLU A 321 -4.61 42.56 10.53
CA GLU A 321 -5.05 42.84 9.16
C GLU A 321 -3.96 42.55 8.13
N ALA A 322 -2.71 42.97 8.38
CA ALA A 322 -1.59 42.70 7.48
C ALA A 322 -1.28 41.20 7.35
N VAL A 323 -1.26 40.46 8.47
CA VAL A 323 -1.04 39.00 8.47
C VAL A 323 -2.17 38.28 7.73
N TYR A 324 -3.42 38.63 8.02
CA TYR A 324 -4.57 37.99 7.42
C TYR A 324 -4.71 38.29 5.92
N GLN A 325 -4.39 39.51 5.48
CA GLN A 325 -4.38 39.84 4.05
C GLN A 325 -3.28 39.07 3.30
N ALA A 326 -2.10 38.91 3.89
CA ALA A 326 -1.03 38.11 3.30
C ALA A 326 -1.42 36.62 3.21
N LEU A 327 -1.98 36.07 4.29
CA LEU A 327 -2.51 34.71 4.32
C LEU A 327 -3.63 34.51 3.30
N GLN A 328 -4.58 35.46 3.18
CA GLN A 328 -5.68 35.38 2.21
C GLN A 328 -5.17 35.18 0.78
N ARG A 329 -4.07 35.86 0.41
CA ARG A 329 -3.44 35.72 -0.91
C ARG A 329 -2.69 34.40 -1.09
N LEU A 330 -1.95 33.97 -0.05
CA LEU A 330 -1.23 32.70 -0.08
C LEU A 330 -2.17 31.50 -0.07
N LEU A 331 -3.34 31.64 0.54
CA LEU A 331 -4.40 30.63 0.51
C LEU A 331 -5.04 30.53 -0.87
N ALA A 332 -5.18 31.65 -1.58
CA ALA A 332 -5.78 31.72 -2.92
C ALA A 332 -4.85 31.24 -4.06
N ASN A 333 -3.59 30.88 -3.76
CA ASN A 333 -2.61 30.35 -4.70
C ASN A 333 -2.28 28.90 -4.39
#